data_AF-A0AA86SWR9-F1
#
_entry.id   AF-A0AA86SWR9-F1
#
_cell.length_a   1.000
_cell.length_b   1.000
_cell.length_c   1.000
_cell.angle_alpha   90.00
_cell.angle_beta   90.00
_cell.angle_gamma   90.00
#
_symmetry.space_group_name_H-M   'P 1'
#
loop_
_entity.id
_entity.type
_entity.pdbx_description
1 polymer ?
#
loop_
_entity_poly.entity_id
_entity_poly.type
_entity_poly.pdbx_seq_one_letter_code
_entity_poly.pdbx_strand_id
1 'polypeptide(L)'
;MSRRVQIDDSNPQPPQNDDVPEDDSSSVQRDEPEEKIRKRDYMDIRSHPNLMRLLNKQGDQIVLFADKVLKFTGSGKMKHRYLMITDFAIYLIDPESDSLKRRIALAAVEKICVSELSDNFLAVMIPTEYDLLIASARKNEIITAFVEAYEPEVVSSNRFEYNAASDLVKEIEFEEVEGGVKTRILRK
;
A
#
# COMPACT_ATOMS: atom_id res chain seq x y z
N MET A 1 24.00 -75.88 -52.33
CA MET A 1 22.98 -76.93 -52.13
C MET A 1 22.66 -76.94 -50.64
N SER A 2 21.45 -76.92 -50.09
CA SER A 2 20.07 -76.75 -50.55
C SER A 2 19.23 -76.86 -49.27
N ARG A 3 18.19 -76.01 -49.11
CA ARG A 3 16.97 -76.22 -48.27
C ARG A 3 17.18 -76.14 -46.74
N ARG A 4 16.26 -75.63 -45.90
CA ARG A 4 14.83 -75.23 -45.96
C ARG A 4 14.60 -74.40 -44.64
N VAL A 5 13.88 -73.26 -44.52
CA VAL A 5 12.44 -72.98 -44.80
C VAL A 5 11.59 -73.93 -43.92
N GLN A 6 10.74 -73.56 -42.95
CA GLN A 6 9.87 -72.39 -42.74
C GLN A 6 8.97 -72.62 -41.48
N ILE A 7 8.45 -71.53 -40.88
CA ILE A 7 7.02 -71.27 -40.47
C ILE A 7 6.48 -72.10 -39.27
N ASP A 8 5.68 -71.62 -38.30
CA ASP A 8 4.54 -70.68 -38.21
C ASP A 8 4.42 -70.25 -36.71
N ASP A 9 3.67 -69.27 -36.21
CA ASP A 9 2.36 -68.77 -36.64
C ASP A 9 1.93 -67.48 -35.88
N SER A 10 1.11 -66.68 -36.57
CA SER A 10 0.05 -65.73 -36.15
C SER A 10 0.34 -64.56 -35.17
N ASN A 11 0.47 -63.28 -35.60
CA ASN A 11 -0.50 -62.24 -36.09
C ASN A 11 -1.30 -61.53 -34.94
N PRO A 12 -1.79 -60.24 -34.99
CA PRO A 12 -1.66 -59.11 -35.94
C PRO A 12 -1.32 -57.72 -35.30
N GLN A 13 -1.12 -56.68 -36.13
CA GLN A 13 -1.14 -55.22 -35.82
C GLN A 13 -2.35 -54.56 -36.53
N PRO A 14 -2.69 -53.26 -36.39
CA PRO A 14 -2.65 -52.26 -35.28
C PRO A 14 -4.04 -51.54 -35.16
N PRO A 15 -4.26 -50.42 -34.41
CA PRO A 15 -3.90 -49.08 -34.94
C PRO A 15 -3.58 -47.97 -33.89
N GLN A 16 -2.86 -46.96 -34.39
CA GLN A 16 -2.99 -45.49 -34.19
C GLN A 16 -3.12 -44.83 -32.81
N ASN A 17 -2.30 -43.77 -32.69
CA ASN A 17 -2.38 -42.57 -31.85
C ASN A 17 -2.19 -42.77 -30.35
N ASP A 18 -1.17 -42.14 -29.78
CA ASP A 18 -1.40 -40.98 -28.92
C ASP A 18 -0.06 -40.32 -28.56
N ASP A 19 -0.08 -39.02 -28.78
CA ASP A 19 0.84 -37.95 -28.41
C ASP A 19 1.94 -38.29 -27.39
N VAL A 20 3.18 -38.09 -27.82
CA VAL A 20 4.28 -37.77 -26.91
C VAL A 20 3.93 -36.43 -26.26
N PRO A 21 3.77 -36.33 -24.92
CA PRO A 21 3.78 -35.02 -24.31
C PRO A 21 5.21 -34.51 -24.46
N GLU A 22 5.38 -33.49 -25.29
CA GLU A 22 6.50 -32.57 -25.15
C GLU A 22 6.54 -32.16 -23.68
N ASP A 23 7.70 -32.35 -23.05
CA ASP A 23 8.03 -31.78 -21.75
C ASP A 23 8.03 -30.25 -21.94
N ASP A 24 6.81 -29.70 -21.94
CA ASP A 24 6.58 -28.27 -21.83
C ASP A 24 7.09 -27.93 -20.45
N SER A 25 8.37 -27.51 -20.41
CA SER A 25 8.90 -26.68 -19.35
C SER A 25 8.08 -25.39 -19.37
N SER A 26 6.83 -25.50 -18.91
CA SER A 26 6.04 -24.41 -18.44
C SER A 26 6.92 -23.81 -17.36
N SER A 27 7.59 -22.73 -17.72
CA SER A 27 8.06 -21.77 -16.76
C SER A 27 6.81 -21.43 -15.98
N VAL A 28 6.63 -22.10 -14.83
CA VAL A 28 5.74 -21.66 -13.79
C VAL A 28 6.26 -20.27 -13.51
N GLN A 29 5.64 -19.28 -14.16
CA GLN A 29 5.74 -17.90 -13.78
C GLN A 29 5.20 -17.94 -12.36
N ARG A 30 6.13 -18.10 -11.42
CA ARG A 30 5.91 -17.71 -10.05
C ARG A 30 5.56 -16.25 -10.23
N ASP A 31 4.27 -15.94 -10.18
CA ASP A 31 3.81 -14.60 -9.92
C ASP A 31 4.45 -14.24 -8.59
N GLU A 32 5.65 -13.66 -8.64
CA GLU A 32 6.38 -13.32 -7.45
C GLU A 32 5.53 -12.29 -6.70
N PRO A 33 5.35 -12.44 -5.38
CA PRO A 33 4.80 -11.38 -4.54
C PRO A 33 5.58 -10.06 -4.70
N GLU A 34 6.81 -10.11 -5.22
CA GLU A 34 7.74 -8.99 -5.37
C GLU A 34 7.29 -7.90 -6.35
N GLU A 35 6.50 -8.21 -7.39
CA GLU A 35 6.06 -7.16 -8.35
C GLU A 35 4.88 -6.35 -7.85
N LYS A 36 3.97 -6.95 -7.05
CA LYS A 36 2.82 -6.23 -6.49
C LYS A 36 3.21 -5.16 -5.47
N ILE A 37 4.36 -5.31 -4.81
CA ILE A 37 4.88 -4.39 -3.78
C ILE A 37 5.36 -3.05 -4.39
N ARG A 38 5.60 -2.96 -5.70
CA ARG A 38 6.30 -1.81 -6.30
C ARG A 38 5.41 -0.67 -6.79
N LYS A 39 4.09 -0.87 -6.94
CA LYS A 39 3.25 0.11 -7.67
C LYS A 39 3.11 1.48 -7.01
N ARG A 40 3.46 1.62 -5.72
CA ARG A 40 3.25 2.85 -4.95
C ARG A 40 4.48 3.27 -4.12
N ASP A 41 5.67 2.85 -4.52
CA ASP A 41 6.93 3.34 -3.93
C ASP A 41 7.49 4.49 -4.80
N TYR A 42 7.11 5.72 -4.45
CA TYR A 42 7.54 6.94 -5.14
C TYR A 42 8.85 7.52 -4.60
N MET A 43 9.41 6.89 -3.57
CA MET A 43 10.66 7.30 -2.96
C MET A 43 11.81 6.37 -3.34
N ASP A 44 11.54 5.22 -3.93
CA ASP A 44 12.51 4.15 -4.12
C ASP A 44 13.20 3.81 -2.78
N ILE A 45 12.42 3.29 -1.84
CA ILE A 45 12.88 3.03 -0.46
C ILE A 45 14.13 2.14 -0.44
N ARG A 46 14.27 1.23 -1.42
CA ARG A 46 15.43 0.34 -1.55
C ARG A 46 16.74 1.09 -1.80
N SER A 47 16.69 2.26 -2.46
CA SER A 47 17.88 3.11 -2.64
C SER A 47 18.21 4.00 -1.43
N HIS A 48 17.43 3.90 -0.35
CA HIS A 48 17.61 4.66 0.89
C HIS A 48 18.01 3.74 2.07
N PRO A 49 19.32 3.51 2.31
CA PRO A 49 19.80 2.56 3.32
C PRO A 49 19.29 2.82 4.75
N ASN A 50 19.10 4.09 5.10
CA ASN A 50 18.57 4.48 6.41
C ASN A 50 17.12 4.00 6.61
N LEU A 51 16.29 4.09 5.56
CA LEU A 51 14.89 3.66 5.58
C LEU A 51 14.79 2.14 5.58
N MET A 52 15.62 1.46 4.79
CA MET A 52 15.74 -0.01 4.82
C MET A 52 16.16 -0.51 6.20
N ARG A 53 17.13 0.15 6.84
CA ARG A 53 17.56 -0.19 8.21
C ARG A 53 16.44 0.03 9.22
N LEU A 54 15.61 1.06 9.04
CA LEU A 54 14.47 1.33 9.89
C LEU A 54 13.43 0.19 9.80
N LEU A 55 13.05 -0.19 8.58
CA LEU A 55 12.11 -1.29 8.31
C LEU A 55 12.62 -2.62 8.90
N ASN A 56 13.87 -2.98 8.61
CA ASN A 56 14.50 -4.20 9.13
C ASN A 56 14.52 -4.26 10.67
N LYS A 57 14.70 -3.12 11.35
CA LYS A 57 14.66 -3.06 12.82
C LYS A 57 13.27 -3.34 13.39
N GLN A 58 12.21 -3.03 12.63
CA GLN A 58 10.83 -3.25 13.05
C GLN A 58 10.29 -4.62 12.59
N GLY A 59 11.00 -5.30 11.68
CA GLY A 59 10.56 -6.56 11.09
C GLY A 59 9.60 -6.39 9.91
N ASP A 60 9.37 -5.15 9.45
CA ASP A 60 8.46 -4.87 8.34
C ASP A 60 9.19 -5.05 7.01
N GLN A 61 8.68 -5.92 6.15
CA GLN A 61 9.31 -6.23 4.85
C GLN A 61 8.48 -5.78 3.65
N ILE A 62 7.19 -5.52 3.86
CA ILE A 62 6.24 -5.15 2.82
C ILE A 62 5.94 -3.66 2.93
N VAL A 63 6.29 -2.88 1.91
CA VAL A 63 5.92 -1.47 1.79
C VAL A 63 4.80 -1.37 0.77
N LEU A 64 3.61 -0.95 1.21
CA LEU A 64 2.43 -0.82 0.37
C LEU A 64 2.30 0.57 -0.27
N PHE A 65 2.91 1.58 0.35
CA PHE A 65 2.98 2.96 -0.16
C PHE A 65 4.18 3.68 0.43
N ALA A 66 4.86 4.51 -0.36
CA ALA A 66 5.86 5.46 0.11
C ALA A 66 5.87 6.73 -0.76
N ASP A 67 5.60 7.89 -0.16
CA ASP A 67 5.73 9.19 -0.83
C ASP A 67 5.91 10.34 0.18
N LYS A 68 6.30 11.51 -0.32
CA LYS A 68 6.30 12.77 0.43
C LYS A 68 4.87 13.31 0.55
N VAL A 69 4.45 13.60 1.78
CA VAL A 69 3.14 14.21 2.10
C VAL A 69 3.31 15.52 2.86
N LEU A 70 2.25 16.32 2.89
CA LEU A 70 2.16 17.50 3.74
C LEU A 70 1.40 17.16 5.02
N LYS A 71 2.08 17.21 6.17
CA LYS A 71 1.50 16.94 7.49
C LYS A 71 1.13 18.23 8.19
N PHE A 72 -0.09 18.29 8.73
CA PHE A 72 -0.58 19.42 9.51
C PHE A 72 -0.31 19.17 10.99
N THR A 73 0.29 20.15 11.67
CA THR A 73 0.61 20.05 13.10
C THR A 73 -0.49 20.68 13.97
N GLY A 74 -0.51 20.34 15.27
CA GLY A 74 -1.38 21.00 16.25
C GLY A 74 -1.27 22.52 16.23
N SER A 75 -0.07 23.08 16.00
CA SER A 75 0.13 24.52 15.87
C SER A 75 -0.35 25.13 14.55
N GLY A 76 -0.89 24.33 13.61
CA GLY A 76 -1.30 24.76 12.28
C GLY A 76 -0.17 24.86 11.25
N LYS A 77 1.09 24.58 11.64
CA LYS A 77 2.20 24.55 10.68
C LYS A 77 2.09 23.33 9.79
N MET A 78 2.42 23.52 8.52
CA MET A 78 2.56 22.47 7.52
C MET A 78 4.01 21.99 7.51
N LYS A 79 4.21 20.67 7.53
CA LYS A 79 5.54 20.05 7.48
C LYS A 79 5.57 18.94 6.44
N HIS A 80 6.58 18.94 5.60
CA HIS A 80 6.82 17.79 4.74
C HIS A 80 7.29 16.58 5.54
N ARG A 81 6.71 15.41 5.25
CA ARG A 81 7.10 14.13 5.83
C ARG A 81 7.13 13.08 4.73
N TYR A 82 8.03 12.13 4.83
CA TYR A 82 7.87 10.87 4.13
C TYR A 82 6.83 10.05 4.89
N LEU A 83 5.78 9.65 4.17
CA LEU A 83 4.78 8.70 4.64
C LEU A 83 5.11 7.35 4.03
N MET A 84 5.34 6.35 4.87
CA MET A 84 5.41 4.96 4.43
C MET A 84 4.31 4.17 5.12
N ILE A 85 3.61 3.33 4.36
CA ILE A 85 2.60 2.40 4.86
C ILE A 85 3.10 1.00 4.55
N THR A 86 3.11 0.17 5.57
CA THR A 86 3.46 -1.26 5.50
C THR A 86 2.21 -2.10 5.80
N ASP A 87 2.35 -3.41 5.87
CA ASP A 87 1.33 -4.34 6.36
C ASP A 87 1.12 -4.31 7.88
N PHE A 88 1.99 -3.64 8.66
CA PHE A 88 1.88 -3.55 10.12
C PHE A 88 1.72 -2.12 10.67
N ALA A 89 2.31 -1.13 10.02
CA ALA A 89 2.40 0.22 10.56
C ALA A 89 2.52 1.33 9.51
N ILE A 90 2.15 2.53 9.94
CA ILE A 90 2.42 3.81 9.29
C ILE A 90 3.70 4.40 9.87
N TYR A 91 4.55 4.94 9.01
CA TYR A 91 5.76 5.66 9.38
C TYR A 91 5.70 7.10 8.88
N LEU A 92 5.96 8.04 9.78
CA LEU A 92 6.23 9.44 9.45
C LEU A 92 7.70 9.72 9.69
N ILE A 93 8.43 9.95 8.61
CA ILE A 93 9.87 10.20 8.64
C ILE A 93 10.14 11.64 8.22
N ASP A 94 11.13 12.25 8.86
CA ASP A 94 11.59 13.58 8.51
C ASP A 94 12.55 13.50 7.31
N PRO A 95 12.23 14.17 6.20
CA PRO A 95 12.97 14.02 4.95
C PRO A 95 14.34 14.70 4.97
N GLU A 96 14.61 15.59 5.94
CA GLU A 96 15.91 16.26 6.03
C GLU A 96 16.93 15.42 6.79
N SER A 97 16.46 14.63 7.76
CA SER A 97 17.32 13.92 8.69
C SER A 97 17.17 12.40 8.66
N ASP A 98 16.32 11.86 7.78
CA ASP A 98 15.88 10.46 7.75
C ASP A 98 15.44 9.89 9.11
N SER A 99 14.98 10.76 10.01
CA SER A 99 14.62 10.34 11.37
C SER A 99 13.16 9.96 11.47
N LEU A 100 12.89 8.80 12.07
CA LEU A 100 11.54 8.40 12.43
C LEU A 100 10.96 9.41 13.43
N LYS A 101 9.86 10.08 13.05
CA LYS A 101 9.14 11.02 13.92
C LYS A 101 7.95 10.38 14.62
N ARG A 102 7.29 9.43 13.96
CA ARG A 102 6.15 8.70 14.52
C ARG A 102 5.98 7.38 13.78
N ARG A 103 5.72 6.31 14.54
CA ARG A 103 5.26 5.02 14.03
C ARG A 103 3.89 4.75 14.65
N ILE A 104 2.91 4.40 13.83
CA ILE A 104 1.54 4.14 14.25
C ILE A 104 1.23 2.71 13.80
N ALA A 105 0.91 1.82 14.74
CA ALA A 105 0.47 0.48 14.37
C ALA A 105 -0.88 0.56 13.63
N LEU A 106 -1.08 -0.22 12.57
CA LEU A 106 -2.36 -0.20 11.84
C LEU A 106 -3.52 -0.62 12.72
N ALA A 107 -3.30 -1.56 13.65
CA ALA A 107 -4.29 -1.97 14.64
C ALA A 107 -4.72 -0.85 15.62
N ALA A 108 -4.00 0.28 15.67
CA ALA A 108 -4.36 1.43 16.49
C ALA A 108 -5.25 2.44 15.73
N VAL A 109 -5.41 2.28 14.41
CA VAL A 109 -6.25 3.14 13.58
C VAL A 109 -7.69 2.65 13.63
N GLU A 110 -8.61 3.56 13.93
CA GLU A 110 -10.04 3.28 13.96
C GLU A 110 -10.66 3.44 12.56
N LYS A 111 -10.40 4.57 11.92
CA LYS A 111 -10.98 4.94 10.63
C LYS A 111 -10.15 5.99 9.90
N ILE A 112 -10.45 6.14 8.62
CA ILE A 112 -9.92 7.19 7.75
C ILE A 112 -11.06 8.13 7.40
N CYS A 113 -10.87 9.44 7.59
CA CYS A 113 -11.84 10.45 7.18
C CYS A 113 -11.35 11.22 5.96
N VAL A 114 -12.24 11.42 5.00
CA VAL A 114 -12.00 12.15 3.75
C VAL A 114 -13.17 13.08 3.47
N SER A 115 -12.94 14.10 2.63
CA SER A 115 -14.05 14.90 2.11
C SER A 115 -14.75 14.18 0.94
N GLU A 116 -15.99 14.57 0.66
CA GLU A 116 -16.74 14.12 -0.52
C GLU A 116 -16.31 14.85 -1.80
N LEU A 117 -15.41 15.84 -1.67
CA LEU A 117 -14.97 16.71 -2.75
C LEU A 117 -13.62 16.25 -3.35
N SER A 118 -13.28 16.84 -4.49
CA SER A 118 -11.99 16.62 -5.17
C SER A 118 -10.88 17.45 -4.51
N ASP A 119 -10.51 17.06 -3.29
CA ASP A 119 -9.42 17.63 -2.52
C ASP A 119 -8.31 16.60 -2.25
N ASN A 120 -7.24 17.01 -1.57
CA ASN A 120 -6.07 16.17 -1.31
C ASN A 120 -5.91 15.72 0.15
N PHE A 121 -6.85 16.06 1.04
CA PHE A 121 -6.76 15.80 2.47
C PHE A 121 -7.32 14.45 2.86
N LEU A 122 -6.70 13.85 3.87
CA LEU A 122 -7.26 12.73 4.63
C LEU A 122 -6.81 12.83 6.10
N ALA A 123 -7.64 12.33 7.00
CA ALA A 123 -7.30 12.17 8.41
C ALA A 123 -7.31 10.69 8.80
N VAL A 124 -6.30 10.27 9.55
CA VAL A 124 -6.22 8.94 10.17
C VAL A 124 -6.57 9.10 11.64
N MET A 125 -7.69 8.49 12.05
CA MET A 125 -8.22 8.58 13.42
C MET A 125 -7.64 7.48 14.29
N ILE A 126 -7.04 7.85 15.42
CA ILE A 126 -6.18 6.98 16.23
C ILE A 126 -6.57 7.16 17.70
N PRO A 127 -7.57 6.43 18.23
CA PRO A 127 -8.12 6.68 19.56
C PRO A 127 -7.13 6.59 20.73
N THR A 128 -6.02 5.88 20.52
CA THR A 128 -4.98 5.67 21.54
C THR A 128 -3.98 6.82 21.64
N GLU A 129 -3.97 7.75 20.68
CA GLU A 129 -3.12 8.93 20.67
C GLU A 129 -3.75 10.07 19.82
N TYR A 130 -2.95 11.00 19.30
CA TYR A 130 -3.48 12.12 18.49
C TYR A 130 -3.60 11.73 17.00
N ASP A 131 -4.59 12.26 16.31
CA ASP A 131 -4.89 11.95 14.91
C ASP A 131 -3.83 12.52 13.96
N LEU A 132 -3.84 12.00 12.73
CA LEU A 132 -2.93 12.42 11.68
C LEU A 132 -3.72 13.04 10.52
N LEU A 133 -3.63 14.36 10.38
CA LEU A 133 -4.12 15.08 9.20
C LEU A 133 -2.98 15.30 8.20
N ILE A 134 -3.17 14.84 6.96
CA ILE A 134 -2.22 15.02 5.85
C ILE A 134 -2.93 15.49 4.59
N ALA A 135 -2.16 16.05 3.66
CA ALA A 135 -2.55 16.26 2.27
C ALA A 135 -1.55 15.62 1.30
N SER A 136 -2.06 14.99 0.25
CA SER A 136 -1.29 14.37 -0.82
C SER A 136 -2.08 14.34 -2.14
N ALA A 137 -1.42 14.63 -3.26
CA ALA A 137 -1.99 14.41 -4.59
C ALA A 137 -2.30 12.92 -4.87
N ARG A 138 -1.73 12.02 -4.08
CA ARG A 138 -1.95 10.57 -4.12
C ARG A 138 -2.91 10.08 -3.04
N LYS A 139 -3.83 10.93 -2.57
CA LYS A 139 -4.83 10.61 -1.54
C LYS A 139 -5.46 9.23 -1.77
N ASN A 140 -5.91 8.96 -3.00
CA ASN A 140 -6.58 7.69 -3.33
C ASN A 140 -5.65 6.49 -3.20
N GLU A 141 -4.39 6.60 -3.61
CA GLU A 141 -3.41 5.52 -3.47
C GLU A 141 -3.08 5.22 -2.00
N ILE A 142 -3.04 6.25 -1.17
CA ILE A 142 -2.88 6.13 0.29
C ILE A 142 -4.06 5.36 0.89
N ILE A 143 -5.29 5.72 0.50
CA ILE A 143 -6.50 5.03 0.96
C ILE A 143 -6.47 3.56 0.52
N THR A 144 -6.14 3.29 -0.74
CA THR A 144 -6.01 1.90 -1.23
C THR A 144 -4.95 1.12 -0.46
N ALA A 145 -3.80 1.74 -0.14
CA ALA A 145 -2.77 1.07 0.66
C ALA A 145 -3.25 0.74 2.08
N PHE A 146 -4.06 1.60 2.69
CA PHE A 146 -4.69 1.30 3.98
C PHE A 146 -5.72 0.17 3.89
N VAL A 147 -6.58 0.19 2.87
CA VAL A 147 -7.59 -0.86 2.64
C VAL A 147 -6.91 -2.21 2.42
N GLU A 148 -5.88 -2.26 1.59
CA GLU A 148 -5.12 -3.49 1.34
C GLU A 148 -4.39 -4.02 2.59
N ALA A 149 -3.99 -3.14 3.51
CA ALA A 149 -3.22 -3.54 4.69
C ALA A 149 -4.08 -4.15 5.80
N TYR A 150 -5.28 -3.60 6.08
CA TYR A 150 -6.12 -4.05 7.20
C TYR A 150 -7.61 -3.63 7.11
N GLU A 151 -8.08 -3.11 5.97
CA GLU A 151 -9.50 -2.77 5.72
C GLU A 151 -10.17 -1.84 6.76
N PRO A 152 -9.64 -0.62 7.04
CA PRO A 152 -10.31 0.31 7.93
C PRO A 152 -11.63 0.83 7.38
N GLU A 153 -12.50 1.31 8.27
CA GLU A 153 -13.64 2.13 7.87
C GLU A 153 -13.13 3.43 7.20
N VAL A 154 -13.69 3.76 6.03
CA VAL A 154 -13.44 5.02 5.34
C VAL A 154 -14.72 5.84 5.38
N VAL A 155 -14.69 6.96 6.10
CA VAL A 155 -15.82 7.85 6.29
C VAL A 155 -15.65 9.10 5.43
N SER A 156 -16.66 9.38 4.61
CA SER A 156 -16.71 10.60 3.81
C SER A 156 -17.60 11.64 4.49
N SER A 157 -17.06 12.84 4.71
CA SER A 157 -17.81 13.99 5.18
C SER A 157 -17.06 15.28 4.85
N ASN A 158 -17.78 16.32 4.42
CA ASN A 158 -17.20 17.65 4.18
C ASN A 158 -16.91 18.41 5.47
N ARG A 159 -17.16 17.80 6.63
CA ARG A 159 -16.82 18.34 7.94
C ARG A 159 -16.58 17.22 8.94
N PHE A 160 -15.44 17.25 9.61
CA PHE A 160 -15.15 16.31 10.70
C PHE A 160 -14.14 16.88 11.69
N GLU A 161 -14.23 16.39 12.93
CA GLU A 161 -13.29 16.69 14.01
C GLU A 161 -12.13 15.71 14.01
N TYR A 162 -10.98 16.17 14.49
CA TYR A 162 -9.80 15.35 14.73
C TYR A 162 -8.98 15.91 15.90
N ASN A 163 -8.34 15.02 16.65
CA ASN A 163 -7.43 15.32 17.75
C ASN A 163 -6.06 15.71 17.20
N ALA A 164 -5.80 17.01 17.05
CA ALA A 164 -4.53 17.51 16.53
C ALA A 164 -3.36 17.39 17.53
N ALA A 165 -3.68 17.23 18.82
CA ALA A 165 -2.81 16.83 19.92
C ALA A 165 -3.67 16.25 21.06
N SER A 166 -3.06 15.78 22.15
CA SER A 166 -3.77 15.17 23.29
C SER A 166 -4.81 16.07 23.96
N ASP A 167 -4.63 17.39 23.88
CA ASP A 167 -5.45 18.42 24.50
C ASP A 167 -6.03 19.41 23.47
N LEU A 168 -5.96 19.08 22.18
CA LEU A 168 -6.31 19.98 21.10
C LEU A 168 -7.16 19.29 20.05
N VAL A 169 -8.47 19.53 20.11
CA VAL A 169 -9.41 19.15 19.06
C VAL A 169 -9.50 20.27 18.02
N LYS A 170 -9.52 19.87 16.76
CA LYS A 170 -9.75 20.74 15.61
C LYS A 170 -10.84 20.17 14.74
N GLU A 171 -11.42 21.03 13.93
CA GLU A 171 -12.39 20.66 12.92
C GLU A 171 -11.86 21.09 11.56
N ILE A 172 -11.99 20.23 10.57
CA ILE A 172 -11.71 20.55 9.18
C ILE A 172 -13.04 20.61 8.41
N GLU A 173 -13.18 21.66 7.60
CA GLU A 173 -14.34 21.90 6.73
C GLU A 173 -13.88 22.04 5.29
N PHE A 174 -14.67 21.48 4.38
CA PHE A 174 -14.48 21.53 2.94
C PHE A 174 -15.71 22.18 2.30
N GLU A 175 -15.48 23.10 1.38
CA GLU A 175 -16.52 23.83 0.68
C GLU A 175 -16.15 23.91 -0.80
N GLU A 176 -17.06 23.50 -1.68
CA GLU A 176 -16.89 23.72 -3.12
C GLU A 176 -17.04 25.22 -3.42
N VAL A 177 -16.06 25.76 -4.14
CA VAL A 177 -16.02 27.17 -4.55
C VAL A 177 -15.69 27.24 -6.04
N GLU A 178 -15.89 28.41 -6.65
CA GLU A 178 -15.50 28.60 -8.04
C GLU A 178 -14.00 28.27 -8.23
N GLY A 179 -13.71 27.26 -9.05
CA GLY A 179 -12.36 26.84 -9.37
C GLY A 179 -11.71 25.84 -8.40
N GLY A 180 -12.42 25.30 -7.40
CA GLY A 180 -11.89 24.20 -6.59
C GLY A 180 -12.54 24.01 -5.23
N VAL A 181 -11.75 23.49 -4.27
CA VAL A 181 -12.21 23.23 -2.90
C VAL A 181 -11.51 24.18 -1.94
N LYS A 182 -12.30 24.91 -1.15
CA LYS A 182 -11.84 25.72 -0.04
C LYS A 182 -11.81 24.86 1.22
N THR A 183 -10.63 24.80 1.86
CA THR A 183 -10.44 24.05 3.11
C THR A 183 -10.23 25.01 4.27
N ARG A 184 -10.94 24.80 5.38
CA ARG A 184 -10.74 25.53 6.65
C ARG A 184 -10.39 24.55 7.76
N ILE A 185 -9.42 24.92 8.60
CA ILE A 185 -9.09 24.17 9.81
C ILE A 185 -9.33 25.11 11.00
N LEU A 186 -10.28 24.75 11.84
CA LEU A 186 -10.76 25.54 12.97
C LEU A 186 -10.34 24.87 14.28
N ARG A 187 -10.08 25.67 15.30
CA ARG A 187 -9.92 25.17 16.68
C ARG A 187 -11.31 25.07 17.31
N LYS A 188 -11.62 23.93 17.92
CA LYS A 188 -12.82 23.74 18.75
C LYS A 188 -12.54 24.13 20.20
#